data_AF-A0AB34GF75-F1
#
_entry.id   AF-A0AB34GF75-F1
#
_cell.length_a   1.000
_cell.length_b   1.000
_cell.length_c   1.000
_cell.angle_alpha   90.00
_cell.angle_beta   90.00
_cell.angle_gamma   90.00
#
_symmetry.space_group_name_H-M   'P 1'
#
loop_
_entity.id
_entity.type
_entity.pdbx_description
1 polymer ?
#
loop_
_entity_poly.entity_id
_entity_poly.type
_entity_poly.pdbx_seq_one_letter_code
_entity_poly.pdbx_strand_id
1 'polypeptide(L)'
;MQKKYWKTKQVFIKATGKKEDEHVVASDAELDAKLEYFIFVYGSLHCPNKIYISKVFHSIQETCTELLKIVEKYQLRLNVISEEENELGLFLKFQAERDTTQAGKMMDATGKALCSSAKQRLALYTPLSRLKQEVATFSERAVSDTLMTVNRMEQARTEYRGALLWMKDVSHELDPDTLKQMEKFRKV
;
A
#
# COMPACT_ATOMS: atom_id res chain seq x y z
N MET A 1 19.20 -30.19 -8.22
CA MET A 1 17.80 -30.48 -7.80
C MET A 1 17.54 -30.21 -6.31
N GLN A 2 18.51 -30.42 -5.41
CA GLN A 2 18.30 -30.30 -3.95
C GLN A 2 17.82 -28.92 -3.46
N LYS A 3 18.42 -27.79 -3.88
CA LYS A 3 17.98 -26.44 -3.43
C LYS A 3 16.51 -26.13 -3.74
N LYS A 4 16.01 -26.51 -4.93
CA LYS A 4 14.61 -26.31 -5.33
C LYS A 4 13.67 -27.14 -4.46
N TYR A 5 14.00 -28.40 -4.19
CA TYR A 5 13.20 -29.29 -3.34
C TYR A 5 13.02 -28.69 -1.93
N TRP A 6 14.11 -28.27 -1.28
CA TRP A 6 14.05 -27.74 0.08
C TRP A 6 13.34 -26.40 0.19
N LYS A 7 13.49 -25.52 -0.81
CA LYS A 7 12.69 -24.29 -0.93
C LYS A 7 11.20 -24.61 -1.03
N THR A 8 10.81 -25.56 -1.89
CA THR A 8 9.42 -25.97 -2.04
C THR A 8 8.87 -26.65 -0.79
N LYS A 9 9.66 -27.50 -0.13
CA LYS A 9 9.31 -28.14 1.15
C LYS A 9 9.05 -27.09 2.24
N GLN A 10 9.87 -26.03 2.29
CA GLN A 10 9.66 -24.93 3.22
C GLN A 10 8.37 -24.14 2.93
N VAL A 11 8.08 -23.86 1.66
CA VAL A 11 6.80 -23.24 1.27
C VAL A 11 5.61 -24.10 1.70
N PHE A 12 5.70 -25.42 1.54
CA PHE A 12 4.66 -26.36 1.93
C PHE A 12 4.46 -26.44 3.44
N ILE A 13 5.55 -26.46 4.23
CA ILE A 13 5.51 -26.43 5.70
C ILE A 13 4.77 -25.17 6.18
N LYS A 14 5.13 -24.01 5.63
CA LYS A 14 4.47 -22.73 5.94
C LYS A 14 2.98 -22.74 5.55
N ALA A 15 2.63 -23.31 4.40
CA ALA A 15 1.23 -23.37 3.94
C ALA A 15 0.36 -24.35 4.73
N THR A 16 0.94 -25.43 5.25
CA THR A 16 0.22 -26.47 6.02
C THR A 16 0.22 -26.23 7.52
N GLY A 17 0.86 -25.16 8.00
CA GLY A 17 0.93 -24.81 9.43
C GLY A 17 1.70 -25.83 10.27
N LYS A 18 2.61 -26.60 9.67
CA LYS A 18 3.44 -27.56 10.40
C LYS A 18 4.39 -26.82 11.34
N LYS A 19 4.68 -27.42 12.50
CA LYS A 19 5.59 -26.85 13.50
C LYS A 19 6.98 -26.63 12.89
N GLU A 20 7.48 -25.41 13.01
CA GLU A 20 8.82 -25.01 12.57
C GLU A 20 9.79 -24.97 13.75
N ASP A 21 11.07 -24.82 13.45
CA ASP A 21 12.12 -24.71 14.46
C ASP A 21 11.94 -23.43 15.30
N GLU A 22 11.92 -23.58 16.62
CA GLU A 22 11.56 -22.52 17.56
C GLU A 22 12.55 -21.35 17.55
N HIS A 23 13.85 -21.63 17.36
CA HIS A 23 14.88 -20.58 17.29
C HIS A 23 14.77 -19.77 15.99
N VAL A 24 14.40 -20.44 14.90
CA VAL A 24 14.17 -19.78 13.61
C VAL A 24 12.91 -18.91 13.67
N VAL A 25 11.85 -19.37 14.34
CA VAL A 25 10.64 -18.56 14.58
C VAL A 25 10.94 -17.36 15.48
N ALA A 26 11.68 -17.56 16.57
CA ALA A 26 12.07 -16.47 17.47
C ALA A 26 12.94 -15.42 16.76
N SER A 27 13.84 -15.84 15.86
CA SER A 27 14.65 -14.93 15.07
C SER A 27 13.84 -14.06 14.10
N ASP A 28 12.70 -14.57 13.59
CA ASP A 28 11.83 -13.82 12.67
C ASP A 28 10.82 -12.93 13.42
N ALA A 29 10.66 -13.10 14.74
CA ALA A 29 9.60 -12.46 15.52
C ALA A 29 9.61 -10.93 15.45
N GLU A 30 10.79 -10.29 15.47
CA GLU A 30 10.87 -8.82 15.37
C GLU A 30 10.43 -8.33 13.98
N LEU A 31 10.81 -9.05 12.92
CA LEU A 31 10.46 -8.73 11.55
C LEU A 31 8.96 -8.97 11.31
N ASP A 32 8.45 -10.11 11.76
CA ASP A 32 7.03 -10.44 11.69
C ASP A 32 6.20 -9.42 12.49
N ALA A 33 6.64 -9.00 13.67
CA ALA A 33 5.98 -7.95 14.46
C ALA A 33 5.94 -6.60 13.71
N LYS A 34 7.02 -6.21 13.03
CA LYS A 34 7.04 -4.98 12.19
C LYS A 34 6.11 -5.09 10.99
N LEU A 35 6.00 -6.27 10.40
CA LEU A 35 5.07 -6.55 9.29
C LEU A 35 3.62 -6.63 9.78
N GLU A 36 3.40 -7.09 11.02
CA GLU A 36 2.08 -7.16 11.68
C GLU A 36 1.59 -5.83 12.25
N TYR A 37 2.48 -4.95 12.71
CA TYR A 37 2.09 -3.61 13.19
C TYR A 37 1.41 -2.77 12.09
N PHE A 38 1.80 -3.00 10.84
CA PHE A 38 1.11 -2.45 9.66
C PHE A 38 -0.31 -3.00 9.46
N ILE A 39 -0.64 -4.18 10.02
CA ILE A 39 -1.95 -4.83 9.92
C ILE A 39 -2.90 -4.33 11.01
N PHE A 40 -2.42 -4.09 12.23
CA PHE A 40 -3.27 -3.71 13.38
C PHE A 40 -4.02 -2.38 13.15
N VAL A 41 -3.47 -1.49 12.31
CA VAL A 41 -4.11 -0.22 11.92
C VAL A 41 -5.26 -0.41 10.91
N TYR A 42 -5.34 -1.54 10.20
CA TYR A 42 -6.24 -1.74 9.04
C TYR A 42 -7.22 -2.92 9.11
N GLY A 43 -7.30 -3.65 10.24
CA GLY A 43 -8.48 -4.48 10.53
C GLY A 43 -8.20 -5.95 10.87
N SER A 44 -8.98 -6.41 11.86
CA SER A 44 -8.99 -7.73 12.49
C SER A 44 -9.33 -8.88 11.52
N LEU A 45 -8.36 -9.75 11.20
CA LEU A 45 -8.62 -11.16 10.87
C LEU A 45 -7.31 -11.96 10.85
N HIS A 46 -7.23 -12.96 11.73
CA HIS A 46 -6.05 -13.80 11.95
C HIS A 46 -6.00 -14.95 10.91
N CYS A 47 -5.10 -14.87 9.93
CA CYS A 47 -4.68 -15.91 8.99
C CYS A 47 -3.14 -16.14 9.02
N PRO A 48 -2.57 -17.22 8.46
CA PRO A 48 -1.12 -17.46 8.58
C PRO A 48 -0.26 -16.65 7.58
N ASN A 49 0.52 -15.70 8.10
CA ASN A 49 1.84 -15.13 7.73
C ASN A 49 2.43 -15.07 6.30
N LYS A 50 1.67 -15.32 5.22
CA LYS A 50 2.11 -15.00 3.83
C LYS A 50 1.12 -14.13 3.06
N ILE A 51 -0.10 -14.02 3.58
CA ILE A 51 -1.24 -13.34 2.94
C ILE A 51 -1.29 -11.86 3.34
N TYR A 52 -0.66 -11.46 4.45
CA TYR A 52 -0.89 -10.13 5.02
C TYR A 52 -0.12 -8.99 4.38
N ILE A 53 1.16 -9.19 4.10
CA ILE A 53 2.00 -8.16 3.47
C ILE A 53 1.39 -7.79 2.12
N SER A 54 1.07 -8.79 1.29
CA SER A 54 0.40 -8.55 0.01
C SER A 54 -0.93 -7.82 0.18
N LYS A 55 -1.69 -8.07 1.26
CA LYS A 55 -2.98 -7.41 1.50
C LYS A 55 -2.83 -5.93 1.90
N VAL A 56 -1.87 -5.59 2.77
CA VAL A 56 -1.66 -4.20 3.20
C VAL A 56 -1.23 -3.34 2.02
N PHE A 57 -0.22 -3.77 1.27
CA PHE A 57 0.25 -3.03 0.10
C PHE A 57 -0.84 -2.93 -0.98
N HIS A 58 -1.63 -3.99 -1.18
CA HIS A 58 -2.78 -3.95 -2.09
C HIS A 58 -3.84 -2.95 -1.63
N SER A 59 -4.20 -2.95 -0.34
CA SER A 59 -5.18 -2.01 0.22
C SER A 59 -4.71 -0.54 0.10
N ILE A 60 -3.42 -0.28 0.35
CA ILE A 60 -2.84 1.06 0.14
C ILE A 60 -2.92 1.45 -1.33
N GLN A 61 -2.57 0.56 -2.26
CA GLN A 61 -2.66 0.82 -3.70
C GLN A 61 -4.11 1.09 -4.15
N GLU A 62 -5.07 0.30 -3.68
CA GLU A 62 -6.49 0.49 -3.97
C GLU A 62 -7.00 1.83 -3.46
N THR A 63 -6.70 2.17 -2.20
CA THR A 63 -7.13 3.44 -1.59
C THR A 63 -6.48 4.65 -2.24
N CYS A 64 -5.19 4.58 -2.59
CA CYS A 64 -4.53 5.63 -3.38
C CYS A 64 -5.16 5.79 -4.76
N THR A 65 -5.46 4.69 -5.45
CA THR A 65 -6.12 4.72 -6.77
C THR A 65 -7.50 5.35 -6.68
N GLU A 66 -8.27 5.02 -5.66
CA GLU A 66 -9.60 5.60 -5.46
C GLU A 66 -9.53 7.08 -5.10
N LEU A 67 -8.56 7.48 -4.25
CA LEU A 67 -8.32 8.88 -3.94
C LEU A 67 -7.97 9.70 -5.20
N LEU A 68 -7.14 9.16 -6.10
CA LEU A 68 -6.82 9.82 -7.37
C LEU A 68 -8.07 10.06 -8.22
N LYS A 69 -8.96 9.07 -8.36
CA LYS A 69 -10.23 9.24 -9.08
C LYS A 69 -11.13 10.28 -8.44
N ILE A 70 -11.21 10.30 -7.10
CA ILE A 70 -12.00 11.28 -6.35
C ILE A 70 -11.47 12.69 -6.60
N VAL A 71 -10.15 12.89 -6.55
CA VAL A 71 -9.50 14.18 -6.82
C VAL A 71 -9.80 14.65 -8.25
N GLU A 72 -9.66 13.77 -9.24
CA GLU A 72 -9.99 14.09 -10.64
C GLU A 72 -11.45 14.50 -10.82
N LYS A 73 -12.38 13.72 -10.25
CA LYS A 73 -13.81 14.03 -10.30
C LYS A 73 -14.12 15.35 -9.59
N TYR A 74 -13.43 15.62 -8.48
CA TYR A 74 -13.61 16.87 -7.75
C TYR A 74 -13.10 18.06 -8.56
N GLN A 75 -11.91 17.98 -9.18
CA GLN A 75 -11.38 19.02 -10.07
C GLN A 75 -12.34 19.31 -11.23
N LEU A 76 -12.89 18.27 -11.88
CA LEU A 76 -13.87 18.46 -12.95
C LEU A 76 -15.11 19.20 -12.46
N ARG A 77 -15.68 18.80 -11.32
CA ARG A 77 -16.86 19.44 -10.74
C ARG A 77 -16.59 20.88 -10.32
N LEU A 78 -15.41 21.15 -9.76
CA LEU A 78 -15.00 22.51 -9.39
C LEU A 78 -14.89 23.41 -10.62
N ASN A 79 -14.35 22.93 -11.73
CA ASN A 79 -14.26 23.70 -12.96
C ASN A 79 -15.65 24.05 -13.48
N VAL A 80 -16.52 23.05 -13.66
CA VAL A 80 -17.89 23.26 -14.17
C VAL A 80 -18.66 24.25 -13.30
N ILE A 81 -18.72 24.05 -11.97
CA ILE A 81 -19.49 24.96 -11.10
C ILE A 81 -18.91 26.38 -11.05
N SER A 82 -17.59 26.53 -11.22
CA SER A 82 -16.96 27.86 -11.23
C SER A 82 -17.19 28.58 -12.55
N GLU A 83 -17.27 27.85 -13.67
CA GLU A 83 -17.63 28.41 -14.97
C GLU A 83 -19.06 28.94 -14.94
N GLU A 84 -20.03 28.10 -14.55
CA GLU A 84 -21.45 28.47 -14.45
C GLU A 84 -21.68 29.64 -13.46
N GLU A 85 -21.05 29.62 -12.30
CA GLU A 85 -21.16 30.71 -11.32
C GLU A 85 -20.53 32.02 -11.85
N ASN A 86 -19.42 31.92 -12.58
CA ASN A 86 -18.79 33.09 -13.19
C ASN A 86 -19.64 33.67 -14.31
N GLU A 87 -20.25 32.84 -15.16
CA GLU A 87 -21.19 33.28 -16.21
C GLU A 87 -22.41 33.97 -15.61
N LEU A 88 -23.01 33.41 -14.56
CA LEU A 88 -24.09 34.06 -13.82
C LEU A 88 -23.65 35.41 -13.24
N GLY A 89 -22.43 35.47 -12.67
CA GLY A 89 -21.87 36.70 -12.15
C GLY A 89 -21.68 37.78 -13.22
N LEU A 90 -21.21 37.40 -14.41
CA LEU A 90 -21.08 38.30 -15.56
C LEU A 90 -22.44 38.76 -16.08
N PHE A 91 -23.43 37.87 -16.15
CA PHE A 91 -24.78 38.20 -16.56
C PHE A 91 -25.41 39.24 -15.63
N LEU A 92 -25.32 39.07 -14.31
CA LEU A 92 -25.87 40.04 -13.36
C LEU A 92 -25.22 41.42 -13.48
N LYS A 93 -23.90 41.46 -13.71
CA LYS A 93 -23.19 42.72 -13.95
C LYS A 93 -23.66 43.41 -15.22
N PHE A 94 -23.84 42.66 -16.30
CA PHE A 94 -24.35 43.21 -17.56
C PHE A 94 -25.77 43.78 -17.41
N GLN A 95 -26.64 43.12 -16.63
CA GLN A 95 -27.98 43.63 -16.36
C GLN A 95 -27.96 44.86 -15.44
N ALA A 96 -27.06 44.88 -14.46
CA ALA A 96 -26.87 46.03 -13.57
C ALA A 96 -26.48 47.32 -14.31
N GLU A 97 -25.74 47.22 -15.41
CA GLU A 97 -25.37 48.37 -16.25
C GLU A 97 -26.59 49.07 -16.88
N ARG A 98 -27.71 48.33 -17.04
CA ARG A 98 -28.93 48.81 -17.69
C ARG A 98 -30.00 49.25 -16.68
N ASP A 99 -29.82 48.98 -15.39
CA ASP A 99 -30.77 49.28 -14.32
C ASP A 99 -30.16 50.27 -13.31
N THR A 100 -30.66 51.51 -13.31
CA THR A 100 -30.17 52.57 -12.42
C THR A 100 -30.81 52.55 -11.02
N THR A 101 -31.75 51.62 -10.78
CA THR A 101 -32.43 51.48 -9.50
C THR A 101 -31.53 50.82 -8.44
N GLN A 102 -32.06 50.66 -7.22
CA GLN A 102 -31.37 49.89 -6.19
C GLN A 102 -31.18 48.42 -6.59
N ALA A 103 -32.08 47.87 -7.42
CA ALA A 103 -31.96 46.50 -7.90
C ALA A 103 -30.70 46.32 -8.76
N GLY A 104 -30.39 47.26 -9.65
CA GLY A 104 -29.14 47.24 -10.43
C GLY A 104 -27.89 47.27 -9.55
N LYS A 105 -27.85 48.10 -8.50
CA LYS A 105 -26.74 48.10 -7.53
C LYS A 105 -26.58 46.76 -6.81
N MET A 106 -27.70 46.13 -6.42
CA MET A 106 -27.68 44.80 -5.80
C MET A 106 -27.21 43.72 -6.78
N MET A 107 -27.61 43.81 -8.07
CA MET A 107 -27.16 42.90 -9.12
C MET A 107 -25.65 43.01 -9.36
N ASP A 108 -25.08 44.22 -9.46
CA ASP A 108 -23.63 44.43 -9.62
C ASP A 108 -22.85 43.87 -8.43
N ALA A 109 -23.29 44.16 -7.19
CA ALA A 109 -22.66 43.64 -5.98
C ALA A 109 -22.71 42.10 -5.94
N THR A 110 -23.86 41.52 -6.27
CA THR A 110 -24.04 40.06 -6.32
C THR A 110 -23.17 39.45 -7.42
N GLY A 111 -23.13 40.04 -8.61
CA GLY A 111 -22.31 39.56 -9.72
C GLY A 111 -20.81 39.59 -9.42
N LYS A 112 -20.33 40.67 -8.77
CA LYS A 112 -18.95 40.75 -8.26
C LYS A 112 -18.64 39.67 -7.23
N ALA A 113 -19.59 39.38 -6.32
CA ALA A 113 -19.44 38.33 -5.32
C ALA A 113 -19.34 36.95 -5.96
N LEU A 114 -20.22 36.62 -6.91
CA LEU A 114 -20.22 35.35 -7.64
C LEU A 114 -18.92 35.15 -8.45
N CYS A 115 -18.48 36.15 -9.23
CA CYS A 115 -17.21 36.07 -9.96
C CYS A 115 -16.01 35.89 -9.02
N SER A 116 -16.03 36.52 -7.84
CA SER A 116 -14.95 36.39 -6.86
C SER A 116 -14.94 35.01 -6.21
N SER A 117 -16.12 34.49 -5.84
CA SER A 117 -16.34 33.14 -5.33
C SER A 117 -15.85 32.08 -6.33
N ALA A 118 -16.23 32.18 -7.60
CA ALA A 118 -15.76 31.31 -8.67
C ALA A 118 -14.23 31.31 -8.80
N LYS A 119 -13.58 32.48 -8.78
CA LYS A 119 -12.11 32.59 -8.83
C LYS A 119 -11.42 31.96 -7.63
N GLN A 120 -11.95 32.16 -6.42
CA GLN A 120 -11.42 31.53 -5.21
C GLN A 120 -11.54 30.00 -5.29
N ARG A 121 -12.63 29.48 -5.86
CA ARG A 121 -12.81 28.04 -6.06
C ARG A 121 -11.81 27.49 -7.07
N LEU A 122 -11.58 28.18 -8.18
CA LEU A 122 -10.56 27.81 -9.17
C LEU A 122 -9.13 27.82 -8.58
N ALA A 123 -8.86 28.66 -7.59
CA ALA A 123 -7.55 28.66 -6.91
C ALA A 123 -7.25 27.32 -6.20
N LEU A 124 -8.26 26.49 -5.91
CA LEU A 124 -8.07 25.12 -5.38
C LEU A 124 -7.51 24.15 -6.42
N TYR A 125 -7.53 24.47 -7.71
CA TYR A 125 -7.01 23.60 -8.75
C TYR A 125 -5.53 23.27 -8.55
N THR A 126 -4.72 24.28 -8.18
CA THR A 126 -3.28 24.14 -7.93
C THR A 126 -2.98 23.16 -6.79
N PRO A 127 -3.50 23.34 -5.55
CA PRO A 127 -3.25 22.38 -4.48
C PRO A 127 -3.82 20.98 -4.77
N LEU A 128 -4.95 20.87 -5.48
CA LEU A 128 -5.49 19.55 -5.87
C LEU A 128 -4.62 18.83 -6.90
N SER A 129 -4.08 19.56 -7.88
CA SER A 129 -3.14 19.01 -8.87
C SER A 129 -1.86 18.52 -8.19
N ARG A 130 -1.35 19.30 -7.23
CA ARG A 130 -0.21 18.91 -6.40
C ARG A 130 -0.50 17.65 -5.59
N LEU A 131 -1.65 17.59 -4.90
CA LEU A 131 -2.07 16.41 -4.14
C LEU A 131 -2.13 15.17 -5.03
N LYS A 132 -2.72 15.30 -6.23
CA LYS A 132 -2.78 14.23 -7.22
C LYS A 132 -1.38 13.70 -7.56
N GLN A 133 -0.43 14.59 -7.85
CA GLN A 133 0.94 14.21 -8.16
C GLN A 133 1.65 13.53 -6.98
N GLU A 134 1.47 14.05 -5.76
CA GLU A 134 2.07 13.50 -4.55
C GLU A 134 1.52 12.09 -4.25
N VAL A 135 0.20 11.88 -4.36
CA VAL A 135 -0.43 10.56 -4.17
C VAL A 135 0.01 9.57 -5.24
N ALA A 136 0.07 10.00 -6.50
CA ALA A 136 0.56 9.15 -7.59
C ALA A 136 2.02 8.73 -7.35
N THR A 137 2.88 9.67 -7.01
CA THR A 137 4.31 9.40 -6.72
C THR A 137 4.46 8.47 -5.52
N PHE A 138 3.71 8.71 -4.44
CA PHE A 138 3.72 7.84 -3.27
C PHE A 138 3.32 6.40 -3.62
N SER A 139 2.22 6.21 -4.35
CA SER A 139 1.72 4.89 -4.74
C SER A 139 2.65 4.17 -5.72
N GLU A 140 3.09 4.85 -6.78
CA GLU A 140 3.87 4.24 -7.86
C GLU A 140 5.34 4.02 -7.48
N ARG A 141 5.89 4.84 -6.58
CA ARG A 141 7.29 4.74 -6.13
C ARG A 141 7.37 4.14 -4.74
N ALA A 142 7.01 4.91 -3.71
CA ALA A 142 7.28 4.51 -2.32
C ALA A 142 6.62 3.17 -1.95
N VAL A 143 5.34 2.99 -2.30
CA VAL A 143 4.60 1.76 -2.00
C VAL A 143 5.12 0.59 -2.84
N SER A 144 5.34 0.80 -4.13
CA SER A 144 5.85 -0.23 -5.06
C SER A 144 7.28 -0.70 -4.71
N ASP A 145 8.20 0.22 -4.44
CA ASP A 145 9.60 -0.08 -4.11
C ASP A 145 9.71 -0.82 -2.77
N THR A 146 8.90 -0.40 -1.79
CA THR A 146 8.83 -1.09 -0.50
C THR A 146 8.27 -2.50 -0.67
N LEU A 147 7.19 -2.67 -1.45
CA LEU A 147 6.61 -3.98 -1.75
C LEU A 147 7.65 -4.89 -2.43
N MET A 148 8.43 -4.37 -3.39
CA MET A 148 9.49 -5.13 -4.05
C MET A 148 10.56 -5.57 -3.06
N THR A 149 10.97 -4.69 -2.15
CA THR A 149 11.96 -4.98 -1.11
C THR A 149 11.47 -6.06 -0.16
N VAL A 150 10.23 -5.95 0.31
CA VAL A 150 9.62 -6.96 1.20
C VAL A 150 9.47 -8.30 0.48
N ASN A 151 9.08 -8.33 -0.81
CA ASN A 151 9.01 -9.56 -1.58
C ASN A 151 10.37 -10.26 -1.74
N ARG A 152 11.43 -9.49 -1.98
CA ARG A 152 12.80 -10.03 -2.03
C ARG A 152 13.23 -10.60 -0.69
N MET A 153 12.92 -9.88 0.39
CA MET A 153 13.19 -10.35 1.76
C MET A 153 12.42 -11.64 2.08
N GLU A 154 11.14 -11.75 1.72
CA GLU A 154 10.32 -12.95 1.91
C GLU A 154 10.87 -14.15 1.15
N GLN A 155 11.36 -13.90 -0.07
CA GLN A 155 12.05 -14.91 -0.86
C GLN A 155 13.35 -15.37 -0.19
N ALA A 156 14.18 -14.43 0.26
CA ALA A 156 15.44 -14.72 0.95
C ALA A 156 15.20 -15.52 2.24
N ARG A 157 14.20 -15.12 3.05
CA ARG A 157 13.76 -15.86 4.24
C ARG A 157 13.37 -17.30 3.91
N THR A 158 12.54 -17.48 2.88
CA THR A 158 12.11 -18.82 2.44
C THR A 158 13.30 -19.68 1.97
N GLU A 159 14.25 -19.09 1.26
CA GLU A 159 15.46 -19.78 0.80
C GLU A 159 16.38 -20.16 1.96
N TYR A 160 16.59 -19.25 2.91
CA TYR A 160 17.40 -19.48 4.10
C TYR A 160 16.82 -20.61 4.96
N ARG A 161 15.52 -20.56 5.25
CA ARG A 161 14.83 -21.64 6.00
C ARG A 161 14.88 -22.98 5.27
N GLY A 162 14.74 -22.98 3.94
CA GLY A 162 14.93 -24.18 3.14
C GLY A 162 16.35 -24.75 3.27
N ALA A 163 17.38 -23.90 3.28
CA ALA A 163 18.76 -24.34 3.47
C ALA A 163 19.00 -24.90 4.89
N LEU A 164 18.44 -24.27 5.94
CA LEU A 164 18.53 -24.79 7.30
C LEU A 164 17.86 -26.16 7.45
N LEU A 165 16.70 -26.37 6.82
CA LEU A 165 16.04 -27.68 6.80
C LEU A 165 16.92 -28.74 6.13
N TRP A 166 17.57 -28.39 5.02
CA TRP A 166 18.51 -29.29 4.35
C TRP A 166 19.71 -29.62 5.23
N MET A 167 20.32 -28.61 5.86
CA MET A 167 21.48 -28.81 6.73
C MET A 167 21.14 -29.69 7.94
N LYS A 168 19.95 -29.53 8.51
CA LYS A 168 19.44 -30.39 9.59
C LYS A 168 19.29 -31.85 9.14
N ASP A 169 18.74 -32.07 7.96
CA ASP A 169 18.55 -33.40 7.38
C ASP A 169 19.89 -34.09 7.11
N VAL A 170 20.82 -33.40 6.44
CA VAL A 170 22.18 -33.91 6.18
C VAL A 170 22.97 -34.15 7.47
N SER A 171 22.85 -33.26 8.45
CA SER A 171 23.52 -33.44 9.75
C SER A 171 23.03 -34.70 10.47
N HIS A 172 21.77 -35.08 10.28
CA HIS A 172 21.22 -36.31 10.86
C HIS A 172 21.70 -37.56 10.11
N GLU A 173 21.85 -37.49 8.78
CA GLU A 173 22.43 -38.57 7.98
C GLU A 173 23.91 -38.84 8.29
N LEU A 174 24.65 -37.78 8.69
CA LEU A 174 26.08 -37.84 8.99
C LEU A 174 26.38 -38.13 10.47
N ASP A 175 25.38 -38.21 11.33
CA ASP A 175 25.58 -38.49 12.74
C ASP A 175 26.01 -39.98 12.94
N PRO A 176 27.24 -40.23 13.43
CA PRO A 176 27.80 -41.58 13.50
C PRO A 176 27.08 -42.50 14.48
N ASP A 177 26.31 -41.94 15.43
CA ASP A 177 25.55 -42.69 16.43
C ASP A 177 24.15 -43.09 15.93
N THR A 178 23.57 -42.38 14.97
CA THR A 178 22.20 -42.65 14.48
C THR A 178 22.11 -43.85 13.55
N LEU A 179 23.20 -44.21 12.88
CA LEU A 179 23.27 -45.41 12.04
C LEU A 179 24.10 -46.55 12.67
N LYS A 180 24.47 -46.44 13.95
CA LYS A 180 25.35 -47.41 14.64
C LYS A 180 26.62 -47.74 13.84
N GLN A 181 27.09 -46.80 13.00
CA GLN A 181 28.25 -47.05 12.12
C GLN A 181 29.51 -47.26 12.95
N MET A 182 29.58 -46.65 14.14
CA MET A 182 30.63 -46.84 15.13
C MET A 182 30.61 -48.19 15.85
N GLU A 183 29.47 -48.92 15.88
CA GLU A 183 29.43 -50.26 16.50
C GLU A 183 30.31 -51.26 15.76
N LYS A 184 30.56 -51.05 14.46
CA LYS A 184 31.47 -51.87 13.64
C LYS A 184 32.95 -51.70 14.03
N PHE A 185 33.30 -50.55 14.61
CA PHE A 185 34.65 -50.24 15.08
C PHE A 185 34.82 -50.48 16.59
N ARG A 186 33.72 -50.71 17.32
CA ARG A 186 33.72 -50.96 18.77
C ARG A 186 33.95 -52.44 19.13
N LYS A 187 33.93 -53.35 18.15
CA LYS A 187 34.36 -54.76 18.30
C LYS A 187 35.82 -54.91 17.83
N VAL A 188 36.75 -54.58 18.71
CA VAL A 188 38.15 -55.07 18.68
C VAL A 188 38.40 -55.75 20.02
#